data_AF-A0A6J5UEB7-F1
#
_entry.id   AF-A0A6J5UEB7-F1
#
_cell.length_a   1.000
_cell.length_b   1.000
_cell.length_c   1.000
_cell.angle_alpha   90.00
_cell.angle_beta   90.00
_cell.angle_gamma   90.00
#
_symmetry.space_group_name_H-M   'P 1'
#
loop_
_entity.id
_entity.type
_entity.pdbx_description
1 polymer ?
#
loop_
_entity_poly.entity_id
_entity_poly.type
_entity_poly.pdbx_seq_one_letter_code
_entity_poly.pdbx_strand_id
1 'polypeptide(L)'
;MEDQTEFFNFAKDEYDRNDSHDKVIGPRVCSYSLSFDYNKSEEWYKGSLSFKRDGKPIPVTFVKVDGVDGIDAASRAELIFHRTCEVGADVVLRPHKDLFIKQKYFPKLPDHIEIRKGVSCVCYDRFEPLKDWAYKVQSKEIVPYDDQLKLPLRTPDDRLQDFWRTSIGDLIRGVRSIHAKGLFHGGLHKQSSFVFFHDKLKVINVEGSLADLSLSEQDEKKKKDLMQLRMMLDVVFKKILGSKYSWKECSSVLKFFDNAECLDYPDCVEKLASHPFLLSSEERMGMFARYRRKWGTVATHTAVKKALQLSDFDRFKSWNSTEVLGSMDKFIKKSYDSHYRNYSGEVVDLLSFLRNLNNHYHQLKAFSVNVVDVDRGVQKLFPGFLELLYQHLEKL
;
A
#
# COMPACT_ATOMS: atom_id res chain seq x y z
N MET A 1 -11.70 38.78 20.81
CA MET A 1 -10.77 38.00 21.66
C MET A 1 -11.52 37.69 22.94
N GLU A 2 -12.11 36.50 23.07
CA GLU A 2 -12.62 36.05 24.37
C GLU A 2 -11.42 35.94 25.33
N ASP A 3 -11.57 36.50 26.52
CA ASP A 3 -10.54 36.63 27.53
C ASP A 3 -10.00 35.23 27.90
N GLN A 4 -8.70 35.00 27.69
CA GLN A 4 -8.07 33.71 28.02
C GLN A 4 -8.29 33.35 29.50
N THR A 5 -8.50 34.36 30.36
CA THR A 5 -8.80 34.22 31.78
C THR A 5 -10.14 33.53 32.04
N GLU A 6 -11.20 33.85 31.29
CA GLU A 6 -12.49 33.15 31.39
C GLU A 6 -12.38 31.69 30.90
N PHE A 7 -11.52 31.42 29.90
CA PHE A 7 -11.27 30.07 29.41
C PHE A 7 -10.52 29.21 30.42
N PHE A 8 -9.48 29.74 31.06
CA PHE A 8 -8.76 29.01 32.11
C PHE A 8 -9.66 28.76 33.32
N ASN A 9 -10.49 29.74 33.70
CA ASN A 9 -11.47 29.55 34.76
C ASN A 9 -12.56 28.55 34.37
N PHE A 10 -13.04 28.55 33.13
CA PHE A 10 -13.98 27.53 32.63
C PHE A 10 -13.36 26.13 32.56
N ALA A 11 -12.13 26.00 32.07
CA ALA A 11 -11.42 24.73 32.00
C ALA A 11 -11.09 24.20 33.40
N LYS A 12 -10.72 25.08 34.32
CA LYS A 12 -10.51 24.74 35.74
C LYS A 12 -11.82 24.35 36.41
N ASP A 13 -12.88 25.13 36.22
CA ASP A 13 -14.21 24.83 36.75
C ASP A 13 -14.78 23.53 36.17
N GLU A 14 -14.61 23.23 34.89
CA GLU A 14 -15.04 21.96 34.28
C GLU A 14 -14.14 20.79 34.71
N TYR A 15 -12.84 21.00 34.90
CA TYR A 15 -11.93 20.00 35.45
C TYR A 15 -12.25 19.69 36.92
N ASP A 16 -12.61 20.71 37.69
CA ASP A 16 -12.98 20.61 39.11
C ASP A 16 -14.43 20.14 39.31
N ARG A 17 -15.33 20.36 38.33
CA ARG A 17 -16.73 19.87 38.32
C ARG A 17 -16.90 18.50 37.65
N ASN A 18 -15.92 18.00 36.91
CA ASN A 18 -15.99 16.66 36.33
C ASN A 18 -15.68 15.61 37.42
N ASP A 19 -16.72 15.07 38.02
CA ASP A 19 -16.67 13.77 38.68
C ASP A 19 -16.47 12.62 37.67
N SER A 20 -16.50 12.91 36.35
CA SER A 20 -16.19 11.94 35.29
C SER A 20 -14.70 11.67 35.22
N HIS A 21 -14.32 10.48 35.69
CA HIS A 21 -12.97 9.91 35.65
C HIS A 21 -12.38 9.70 34.23
N ASP A 22 -13.13 10.05 33.18
CA ASP A 22 -12.83 9.67 31.78
C ASP A 22 -12.52 10.85 30.84
N LYS A 23 -12.74 12.11 31.25
CA LYS A 23 -12.56 13.30 30.39
C LYS A 23 -11.41 14.20 30.86
N VAL A 24 -10.47 14.51 29.98
CA VAL A 24 -9.35 15.43 30.24
C VAL A 24 -9.38 16.62 29.27
N ILE A 25 -9.16 17.82 29.79
CA ILE A 25 -9.16 19.07 29.01
C ILE A 25 -7.74 19.32 28.48
N GLY A 26 -7.59 19.37 27.16
CA GLY A 26 -6.33 19.66 26.49
C GLY A 26 -6.04 21.17 26.41
N PRO A 27 -4.77 21.57 26.16
CA PRO A 27 -4.33 22.98 26.22
C PRO A 27 -4.91 23.91 25.13
N ARG A 28 -5.75 23.42 24.21
CA ARG A 28 -6.33 24.19 23.10
C ARG A 28 -7.73 23.69 22.72
N VAL A 29 -8.80 24.34 23.20
CA VAL A 29 -10.23 24.27 22.73
C VAL A 29 -10.84 22.85 22.58
N CYS A 30 -10.22 21.80 23.11
CA CYS A 30 -10.71 20.42 23.00
C CYS A 30 -10.58 19.64 24.31
N SER A 31 -11.55 18.77 24.59
CA SER A 31 -11.47 17.73 25.61
C SER A 31 -11.38 16.36 24.96
N TYR A 32 -10.71 15.41 25.60
CA TYR A 32 -10.64 14.03 25.12
C TYR A 32 -11.08 13.04 26.20
N SER A 33 -11.51 11.85 25.76
CA SER A 33 -11.71 10.68 26.62
C SER A 33 -11.09 9.44 26.02
N LEU A 34 -10.70 8.47 26.84
CA LEU A 34 -10.14 7.19 26.41
C LEU A 34 -11.15 6.06 26.63
N SER A 35 -11.18 5.08 25.73
CA SER A 35 -11.86 3.80 25.90
C SER A 35 -10.84 2.80 26.42
N PHE A 36 -10.99 2.27 27.65
CA PHE A 36 -9.85 1.64 28.31
C PHE A 36 -9.98 0.14 28.61
N ASP A 37 -9.05 -0.62 28.01
CA ASP A 37 -8.38 -1.81 28.54
C ASP A 37 -6.87 -1.56 28.38
N TYR A 38 -6.12 -1.27 29.47
CA TYR A 38 -4.69 -0.96 29.35
C TYR A 38 -3.89 -2.13 28.78
N ASN A 39 -3.03 -1.85 27.80
CA ASN A 39 -1.89 -2.72 27.55
C ASN A 39 -0.63 -1.89 27.34
N LYS A 40 0.42 -2.16 28.14
CA LYS A 40 1.73 -1.47 28.05
C LYS A 40 2.39 -1.61 26.67
N SER A 41 2.01 -2.62 25.89
CA SER A 41 2.50 -2.84 24.53
C SER A 41 1.66 -2.18 23.44
N GLU A 42 0.58 -1.47 23.78
CA GLU A 42 -0.23 -0.75 22.81
C GLU A 42 0.50 0.50 22.27
N GLU A 43 0.53 0.60 20.95
CA GLU A 43 1.11 1.73 20.20
C GLU A 43 0.09 2.89 20.04
N TRP A 44 -1.16 2.69 20.45
CA TRP A 44 -2.23 3.68 20.36
C TRP A 44 -3.36 3.44 21.36
N TYR A 45 -4.14 4.49 21.63
CA TYR A 45 -5.31 4.44 22.49
C TYR A 45 -6.56 4.86 21.73
N LYS A 46 -7.64 4.12 21.93
CA LYS A 46 -8.96 4.45 21.38
C LYS A 46 -9.65 5.48 22.27
N GLY A 47 -10.41 6.39 21.69
CA GLY A 47 -11.11 7.39 22.49
C GLY A 47 -12.07 8.28 21.71
N SER A 48 -12.38 9.43 22.30
CA SER A 48 -13.17 10.48 21.66
C SER A 48 -12.52 11.85 21.84
N LEU A 49 -12.70 12.72 20.84
CA LEU A 49 -12.27 14.11 20.84
C LEU A 49 -13.50 15.01 20.74
N SER A 50 -13.61 16.01 21.60
CA SER A 50 -14.70 17.00 21.58
C SER A 50 -14.13 18.41 21.49
N PHE A 51 -14.71 19.26 20.64
CA PHE A 51 -14.36 20.69 20.53
C PHE A 51 -15.39 21.55 21.29
N LYS A 52 -14.99 22.75 21.76
CA LYS A 52 -15.84 23.60 22.63
C LYS A 52 -17.23 23.90 22.03
N ARG A 53 -18.23 23.90 22.93
CA ARG A 53 -19.60 24.41 22.90
C ARG A 53 -20.74 23.59 22.25
N ASP A 54 -20.59 22.90 21.12
CA ASP A 54 -21.74 22.15 20.52
C ASP A 54 -21.36 20.93 19.66
N GLY A 55 -20.09 20.52 19.68
CA GLY A 55 -19.60 19.41 18.84
C GLY A 55 -19.95 18.04 19.41
N LYS A 56 -20.61 17.19 18.62
CA LYS A 56 -20.69 15.75 18.93
C LYS A 56 -19.27 15.18 19.07
N PRO A 57 -18.96 14.41 20.12
CA PRO A 57 -17.66 13.77 20.26
C PRO A 57 -17.33 12.94 19.01
N ILE A 58 -16.12 13.12 18.49
CA ILE A 58 -15.64 12.40 17.32
C ILE A 58 -14.85 11.17 17.80
N PRO A 59 -15.14 9.96 17.31
CA PRO A 59 -14.32 8.79 17.59
C PRO A 59 -12.91 8.96 17.02
N VAL A 60 -11.90 8.81 17.86
CA VAL A 60 -10.49 9.01 17.47
C VAL A 60 -9.58 7.88 17.96
N THR A 61 -8.40 7.83 17.37
CA THR A 61 -7.27 7.03 17.82
C THR A 61 -6.09 7.94 18.13
N PHE A 62 -5.54 7.83 19.34
CA PHE A 62 -4.34 8.55 19.79
C PHE A 62 -3.12 7.65 19.59
N VAL A 63 -2.30 7.96 18.59
CA VAL A 63 -1.08 7.20 18.30
C VAL A 63 0.06 7.73 19.15
N LYS A 64 0.67 6.85 19.94
CA LYS A 64 1.76 7.20 20.84
C LYS A 64 3.02 7.59 20.05
N VAL A 65 3.73 8.61 20.54
CA VAL A 65 5.02 9.04 20.02
C VAL A 65 6.06 8.99 21.12
N ASP A 66 7.13 8.24 20.89
CA ASP A 66 8.31 8.19 21.75
C ASP A 66 9.41 9.14 21.22
N GLY A 67 10.26 9.64 22.12
CA GLY A 67 11.45 10.39 21.74
C GLY A 67 12.49 9.51 21.06
N VAL A 68 13.20 10.04 20.05
CA VAL A 68 14.19 9.33 19.24
C VAL A 68 15.30 10.29 18.83
N ASP A 69 16.56 9.82 18.82
CA ASP A 69 17.73 10.55 18.32
C ASP A 69 17.89 11.98 18.89
N GLY A 70 17.65 12.14 20.19
CA GLY A 70 17.78 13.42 20.89
C GLY A 70 16.59 14.37 20.73
N ILE A 71 15.56 14.01 19.94
CA ILE A 71 14.29 14.72 19.87
C ILE A 71 13.34 14.15 20.92
N ASP A 72 12.82 14.98 21.81
CA ASP A 72 11.84 14.56 22.80
C ASP A 72 10.49 14.20 22.15
N ALA A 73 9.67 13.45 22.90
CA ALA A 73 8.40 12.92 22.41
C ALA A 73 7.40 14.02 21.98
N ALA A 74 7.37 15.17 22.66
CA ALA A 74 6.45 16.25 22.33
C ALA A 74 6.88 16.95 21.04
N SER A 75 8.15 17.33 20.93
CA SER A 75 8.70 17.94 19.72
C SER A 75 8.54 17.03 18.50
N ARG A 76 8.75 15.72 18.67
CA ARG A 76 8.54 14.74 17.59
C ARG A 76 7.06 14.62 17.19
N ALA A 77 6.13 14.63 18.15
CA ALA A 77 4.70 14.57 17.85
C ALA A 77 4.23 15.81 17.07
N GLU A 78 4.70 17.00 17.44
CA GLU A 78 4.42 18.25 16.72
C GLU A 78 4.98 18.21 15.28
N LEU A 79 6.24 17.78 15.11
CA LEU A 79 6.84 17.61 13.78
C LEU A 79 6.04 16.64 12.90
N ILE A 80 5.65 15.49 13.45
CA ILE A 80 4.84 14.50 12.75
C ILE A 80 3.49 15.10 12.33
N PHE A 81 2.82 15.82 13.25
CA PHE A 81 1.54 16.46 12.98
C PHE A 81 1.64 17.42 11.80
N HIS A 82 2.61 18.34 11.82
CA HIS A 82 2.79 19.34 10.77
C HIS A 82 3.14 18.70 9.42
N ARG A 83 4.13 17.80 9.39
CA ARG A 83 4.57 17.12 8.16
C ARG A 83 3.46 16.29 7.55
N THR A 84 2.70 15.56 8.36
CA THR A 84 1.58 14.76 7.85
C THR A 84 0.45 15.65 7.30
N CYS A 85 0.21 16.83 7.89
CA CYS A 85 -0.77 17.79 7.37
C CYS A 85 -0.40 18.39 6.01
N GLU A 86 0.89 18.49 5.67
CA GLU A 86 1.36 19.00 4.37
C GLU A 86 1.08 18.04 3.20
N VAL A 87 0.83 16.77 3.50
CA VAL A 87 0.55 15.73 2.51
C VAL A 87 -0.94 15.67 2.17
N GLY A 88 -1.26 15.28 0.93
CA GLY A 88 -2.64 15.09 0.47
C GLY A 88 -3.39 14.02 1.27
N ALA A 89 -4.66 14.27 1.59
CA ALA A 89 -5.52 13.34 2.34
C ALA A 89 -5.86 12.06 1.52
N ASP A 90 -5.60 12.07 0.22
CA ASP A 90 -5.67 10.89 -0.65
C ASP A 90 -4.57 9.87 -0.30
N VAL A 91 -3.45 10.32 0.28
CA VAL A 91 -2.29 9.50 0.62
C VAL A 91 -2.25 9.14 2.10
N VAL A 92 -2.31 10.14 2.96
CA VAL A 92 -2.18 9.98 4.41
C VAL A 92 -3.54 10.08 5.10
N LEU A 93 -3.66 9.44 6.26
CA LEU A 93 -4.72 9.81 7.19
C LEU A 93 -4.27 11.08 7.92
N ARG A 94 -4.98 12.19 7.73
CA ARG A 94 -4.57 13.46 8.34
C ARG A 94 -4.85 13.46 9.83
N PRO A 95 -3.89 13.92 10.66
CA PRO A 95 -4.13 14.05 12.08
C PRO A 95 -5.00 15.27 12.38
N HIS A 96 -5.79 15.17 13.45
CA HIS A 96 -6.53 16.29 14.03
C HIS A 96 -5.62 17.22 14.83
N LYS A 97 -4.69 16.63 15.61
CA LYS A 97 -3.80 17.37 16.52
C LYS A 97 -2.68 16.48 17.06
N ASP A 98 -1.55 17.07 17.40
CA ASP A 98 -0.66 16.57 18.45
C ASP A 98 -1.18 16.95 19.84
N LEU A 99 -1.01 16.08 20.83
CA LEU A 99 -1.36 16.38 22.22
C LEU A 99 -0.57 15.55 23.22
N PHE A 100 -0.40 16.12 24.41
CA PHE A 100 0.10 15.41 25.58
C PHE A 100 -1.09 14.86 26.38
N ILE A 101 -1.19 13.54 26.48
CA ILE A 101 -2.24 12.84 27.20
C ILE A 101 -1.71 12.48 28.59
N LYS A 102 -2.38 12.97 29.64
CA LYS A 102 -2.11 12.54 31.02
C LYS A 102 -3.43 12.27 31.72
N GLN A 103 -3.57 11.12 32.38
CA GLN A 103 -4.75 10.81 33.18
C GLN A 103 -4.36 10.70 34.65
N LYS A 104 -4.91 11.59 35.48
CA LYS A 104 -4.49 11.74 36.89
C LYS A 104 -5.04 10.65 37.82
N TYR A 105 -6.16 9.99 37.50
CA TYR A 105 -6.80 9.08 38.46
C TYR A 105 -7.32 7.80 37.78
N PHE A 106 -6.74 6.67 38.17
CA PHE A 106 -7.27 5.33 37.90
C PHE A 106 -7.05 4.46 39.13
N PRO A 107 -8.05 4.25 40.01
CA PRO A 107 -7.85 3.54 41.28
C PRO A 107 -7.17 2.16 41.15
N LYS A 108 -7.25 1.54 39.97
CA LYS A 108 -6.74 0.19 39.66
C LYS A 108 -5.39 0.13 38.94
N LEU A 109 -4.81 1.27 38.52
CA LEU A 109 -3.55 1.28 37.76
C LEU A 109 -2.37 1.66 38.68
N PRO A 110 -1.27 0.90 38.70
CA PRO A 110 -0.06 1.29 39.43
C PRO A 110 0.53 2.64 38.98
N ASP A 111 1.20 3.35 39.89
CA ASP A 111 1.84 4.66 39.63
C ASP A 111 2.91 4.63 38.53
N HIS A 112 3.51 3.47 38.28
CA HIS A 112 4.54 3.29 37.27
C HIS A 112 4.02 3.18 35.85
N ILE A 113 2.69 3.22 35.65
CA ILE A 113 2.07 3.14 34.33
C ILE A 113 2.27 4.45 33.56
N GLU A 114 2.66 4.31 32.30
CA GLU A 114 3.13 5.39 31.45
C GLU A 114 2.09 6.51 31.28
N ILE A 115 0.80 6.15 31.15
CA ILE A 115 -0.29 7.11 30.97
C ILE A 115 -0.52 8.03 32.19
N ARG A 116 -0.06 7.61 33.39
CA ARG A 116 -0.07 8.47 34.59
C ARG A 116 1.05 9.51 34.56
N LYS A 117 2.20 9.17 33.96
CA LYS A 117 3.32 10.10 33.75
C LYS A 117 3.02 11.07 32.62
N GLY A 118 2.24 10.61 31.65
CA GLY A 118 1.76 11.34 30.49
C GLY A 118 2.55 10.98 29.24
N VAL A 119 1.86 10.98 28.10
CA VAL A 119 2.32 10.43 26.83
C VAL A 119 2.02 11.43 25.72
N SER A 120 3.01 11.74 24.89
CA SER A 120 2.79 12.53 23.68
C SER A 120 2.18 11.66 22.60
N CYS A 121 1.13 12.16 21.96
CA CYS A 121 0.37 11.44 20.95
C CYS A 121 0.04 12.33 19.76
N VAL A 122 -0.18 11.69 18.61
CA VAL A 122 -0.84 12.31 17.46
C VAL A 122 -2.23 11.69 17.32
N CYS A 123 -3.25 12.54 17.23
CA CYS A 123 -4.65 12.15 17.18
C CYS A 123 -5.14 12.07 15.74
N TYR A 124 -5.76 10.94 15.39
CA TYR A 124 -6.32 10.68 14.08
C TYR A 124 -7.79 10.26 14.22
N ASP A 125 -8.53 10.29 13.11
CA ASP A 125 -9.81 9.59 13.05
C ASP A 125 -9.66 8.13 13.47
N ARG A 126 -10.74 7.55 14.01
CA ARG A 126 -10.79 6.13 14.33
C ARG A 126 -10.43 5.30 13.09
N PHE A 127 -9.42 4.46 13.22
CA PHE A 127 -8.94 3.59 12.16
C PHE A 127 -8.72 2.15 12.65
N GLU A 128 -8.53 1.23 11.70
CA GLU A 128 -8.05 -0.13 11.96
C GLU A 128 -6.58 -0.27 11.54
N PRO A 129 -5.66 -0.62 12.44
CA PRO A 129 -4.25 -0.83 12.10
C PRO A 129 -4.05 -2.04 11.17
N LEU A 130 -3.19 -1.91 10.16
CA LEU A 130 -2.84 -3.03 9.26
C LEU A 130 -2.23 -4.22 10.04
N LYS A 131 -1.45 -3.92 11.08
CA LYS A 131 -0.86 -4.91 11.99
C LYS A 131 -1.93 -5.82 12.58
N ASP A 132 -2.96 -5.23 13.19
CA ASP A 132 -4.05 -5.94 13.86
C ASP A 132 -4.91 -6.70 12.85
N TRP A 133 -5.24 -6.06 11.73
CA TRP A 133 -6.00 -6.69 10.66
C TRP A 133 -5.30 -7.95 10.13
N ALA A 134 -3.99 -7.89 9.88
CA ALA A 134 -3.23 -9.05 9.42
C ALA A 134 -3.24 -10.20 10.45
N TYR A 135 -3.26 -9.90 11.76
CA TYR A 135 -3.40 -10.92 12.81
C TYR A 135 -4.79 -11.55 12.81
N LYS A 136 -5.87 -10.76 12.68
CA LYS A 136 -7.25 -11.30 12.60
C LYS A 136 -7.44 -12.30 11.46
N VAL A 137 -6.85 -12.00 10.31
CA VAL A 137 -6.89 -12.89 9.13
C VAL A 137 -6.21 -14.22 9.44
N GLN A 138 -5.08 -14.20 10.15
CA GLN A 138 -4.35 -15.42 10.54
C GLN A 138 -5.05 -16.23 11.63
N SER A 139 -5.67 -15.55 12.61
CA SER A 139 -6.40 -16.20 13.70
C SER A 139 -7.72 -16.81 13.26
N LYS A 140 -8.13 -16.60 11.99
CA LYS A 140 -9.42 -17.04 11.43
C LYS A 140 -10.60 -16.52 12.26
N GLU A 141 -10.44 -15.37 12.90
CA GLU A 141 -11.53 -14.67 13.54
C GLU A 141 -12.62 -14.35 12.52
N ILE A 142 -13.87 -14.25 12.99
CA ILE A 142 -15.00 -13.91 12.12
C ILE A 142 -14.73 -12.51 11.56
N VAL A 143 -14.44 -12.46 10.26
CA VAL A 143 -14.17 -11.22 9.53
C VAL A 143 -15.52 -10.58 9.15
N PRO A 144 -15.81 -9.34 9.57
CA PRO A 144 -17.01 -8.60 9.17
C PRO A 144 -17.16 -8.55 7.64
N TYR A 145 -18.40 -8.41 7.14
CA TYR A 145 -18.69 -8.39 5.70
C TYR A 145 -17.87 -7.33 4.94
N ASP A 146 -17.74 -6.12 5.47
CA ASP A 146 -16.96 -5.06 4.83
C ASP A 146 -15.46 -5.37 4.77
N ASP A 147 -14.95 -6.14 5.74
CA ASP A 147 -13.57 -6.61 5.75
C ASP A 147 -13.36 -7.82 4.83
N GLN A 148 -14.42 -8.52 4.42
CA GLN A 148 -14.33 -9.55 3.38
C GLN A 148 -13.93 -8.95 2.03
N LEU A 149 -14.20 -7.67 1.76
CA LEU A 149 -13.72 -7.01 0.53
C LEU A 149 -12.18 -6.90 0.49
N LYS A 150 -11.52 -6.94 1.67
CA LYS A 150 -10.07 -6.96 1.82
C LYS A 150 -9.50 -8.38 1.68
N LEU A 151 -10.36 -9.40 1.51
CA LEU A 151 -9.98 -10.82 1.45
C LEU A 151 -10.66 -11.58 0.30
N PRO A 152 -10.10 -12.73 -0.10
CA PRO A 152 -8.73 -13.20 0.15
C PRO A 152 -7.66 -12.27 -0.45
N LEU A 153 -6.37 -12.39 -0.12
CA LEU A 153 -5.33 -11.61 -0.85
C LEU A 153 -5.26 -11.99 -2.33
N ARG A 154 -5.51 -13.28 -2.62
CA ARG A 154 -5.51 -13.84 -3.97
C ARG A 154 -6.90 -14.24 -4.41
N THR A 155 -7.27 -13.93 -5.65
CA THR A 155 -8.45 -14.53 -6.30
C THR A 155 -8.32 -16.05 -6.35
N PRO A 156 -9.41 -16.83 -6.52
CA PRO A 156 -9.33 -18.28 -6.75
C PRO A 156 -8.41 -18.69 -7.90
N ASP A 157 -8.19 -17.78 -8.86
CA ASP A 157 -7.27 -17.97 -9.99
C ASP A 157 -5.88 -17.40 -9.73
N ASP A 158 -5.48 -17.30 -8.46
CA ASP A 158 -4.11 -17.01 -8.05
C ASP A 158 -3.57 -15.58 -8.35
N ARG A 159 -4.44 -14.64 -8.74
CA ARG A 159 -4.14 -13.21 -8.97
C ARG A 159 -4.30 -12.34 -7.74
N LEU A 160 -3.73 -11.14 -7.74
CA LEU A 160 -3.94 -10.14 -6.68
C LEU A 160 -5.37 -9.62 -6.74
N GLN A 161 -6.07 -9.62 -5.60
CA GLN A 161 -7.38 -8.98 -5.54
C GLN A 161 -7.31 -7.49 -5.85
N ASP A 162 -8.37 -6.98 -6.47
CA ASP A 162 -8.46 -5.58 -6.92
C ASP A 162 -8.24 -4.58 -5.79
N PHE A 163 -8.76 -4.90 -4.59
CA PHE A 163 -8.53 -4.09 -3.39
C PHE A 163 -7.04 -3.89 -3.10
N TRP A 164 -6.28 -4.99 -3.04
CA TRP A 164 -4.86 -4.95 -2.74
C TRP A 164 -4.04 -4.35 -3.87
N ARG A 165 -4.41 -4.65 -5.12
CA ARG A 165 -3.78 -4.04 -6.30
C ARG A 165 -3.88 -2.53 -6.24
N THR A 166 -5.09 -2.03 -6.02
CA THR A 166 -5.38 -0.60 -5.94
C THR A 166 -4.68 0.03 -4.75
N SER A 167 -4.77 -0.60 -3.57
CA SER A 167 -4.14 -0.11 -2.34
C SER A 167 -2.62 -0.01 -2.46
N ILE A 168 -1.95 -1.02 -3.00
CA ILE A 168 -0.48 -0.99 -3.17
C ILE A 168 -0.09 0.07 -4.20
N GLY A 169 -0.83 0.18 -5.31
CA GLY A 169 -0.61 1.22 -6.31
C GLY A 169 -0.80 2.63 -5.73
N ASP A 170 -1.83 2.83 -4.90
CA ASP A 170 -2.09 4.07 -4.17
C ASP A 170 -0.96 4.39 -3.18
N LEU A 171 -0.44 3.39 -2.46
CA LEU A 171 0.69 3.57 -1.54
C LEU A 171 1.96 4.03 -2.28
N ILE A 172 2.30 3.41 -3.41
CA ILE A 172 3.48 3.79 -4.20
C ILE A 172 3.36 5.23 -4.72
N ARG A 173 2.19 5.58 -5.27
CA ARG A 173 1.88 6.96 -5.69
C ARG A 173 1.89 7.92 -4.50
N GLY A 174 1.44 7.44 -3.35
CA GLY A 174 1.43 8.17 -2.10
C GLY A 174 2.83 8.52 -1.60
N VAL A 175 3.73 7.55 -1.56
CA VAL A 175 5.14 7.77 -1.22
C VAL A 175 5.79 8.75 -2.19
N ARG A 176 5.52 8.64 -3.50
CA ARG A 176 5.97 9.65 -4.48
C ARG A 176 5.47 11.05 -4.13
N SER A 177 4.21 11.18 -3.72
CA SER A 177 3.60 12.47 -3.36
C SER A 177 4.23 13.06 -2.10
N ILE A 178 4.52 12.25 -1.08
CA ILE A 178 5.28 12.65 0.11
C ILE A 178 6.64 13.22 -0.31
N HIS A 179 7.37 12.49 -1.16
CA HIS A 179 8.68 12.91 -1.66
C HIS A 179 8.61 14.20 -2.48
N ALA A 180 7.56 14.40 -3.28
CA ALA A 180 7.34 15.62 -4.07
C ALA A 180 7.07 16.86 -3.20
N LYS A 181 6.65 16.67 -1.94
CA LYS A 181 6.53 17.74 -0.94
C LYS A 181 7.84 18.08 -0.23
N GLY A 182 8.94 17.44 -0.60
CA GLY A 182 10.21 17.61 0.11
C GLY A 182 10.21 16.91 1.46
N LEU A 183 9.42 15.85 1.64
CA LEU A 183 9.34 15.06 2.87
C LEU A 183 9.77 13.62 2.59
N PHE A 184 10.04 12.86 3.65
CA PHE A 184 10.14 11.39 3.59
C PHE A 184 9.51 10.80 4.86
N HIS A 185 9.06 9.55 4.80
CA HIS A 185 8.42 8.90 5.93
C HIS A 185 9.41 8.34 6.94
N GLY A 186 10.43 7.59 6.50
CA GLY A 186 11.46 7.01 7.38
C GLY A 186 11.05 5.79 8.21
N GLY A 187 9.80 5.32 8.09
CA GLY A 187 9.20 4.28 8.95
C GLY A 187 8.36 3.24 8.23
N LEU A 188 8.35 3.22 6.89
CA LEU A 188 7.42 2.41 6.07
C LEU A 188 7.62 0.88 6.18
N HIS A 189 8.64 0.42 6.92
CA HIS A 189 8.86 -1.00 7.20
C HIS A 189 7.93 -1.50 8.33
N LYS A 190 7.35 -0.59 9.11
CA LYS A 190 6.47 -0.93 10.24
C LYS A 190 5.05 -1.05 9.74
N GLN A 191 4.39 -2.17 10.06
CA GLN A 191 2.96 -2.34 9.75
C GLN A 191 2.08 -1.29 10.46
N SER A 192 2.54 -0.72 11.57
CA SER A 192 1.84 0.34 12.30
C SER A 192 1.90 1.71 11.64
N SER A 193 2.73 1.89 10.61
CA SER A 193 2.69 3.08 9.75
C SER A 193 1.51 3.07 8.77
N PHE A 194 0.75 1.98 8.72
CA PHE A 194 -0.35 1.78 7.79
C PHE A 194 -1.65 1.46 8.52
N VAL A 195 -2.71 2.13 8.10
CA VAL A 195 -4.03 2.03 8.72
C VAL A 195 -5.12 1.92 7.66
N PHE A 196 -6.12 1.10 7.91
CA PHE A 196 -7.37 1.12 7.17
C PHE A 196 -8.27 2.22 7.74
N PHE A 197 -8.60 3.18 6.89
CA PHE A 197 -9.62 4.17 7.16
C PHE A 197 -10.69 4.05 6.08
N HIS A 198 -11.88 3.62 6.49
CA HIS A 198 -12.91 3.10 5.59
C HIS A 198 -12.36 1.97 4.69
N ASP A 199 -12.57 2.07 3.38
CA ASP A 199 -12.17 1.15 2.34
C ASP A 199 -10.77 1.42 1.77
N LYS A 200 -9.93 2.20 2.48
CA LYS A 200 -8.62 2.61 1.97
C LYS A 200 -7.50 2.34 2.95
N LEU A 201 -6.38 1.83 2.43
CA LEU A 201 -5.12 1.76 3.14
C LEU A 201 -4.43 3.12 3.08
N LYS A 202 -4.12 3.69 4.23
CA LYS A 202 -3.52 5.01 4.40
C LYS A 202 -2.22 4.92 5.18
N VAL A 203 -1.36 5.91 4.96
CA VAL A 203 -0.11 6.09 5.70
C VAL A 203 -0.34 7.09 6.85
N ILE A 204 0.32 6.89 7.98
CA ILE A 204 0.36 7.84 9.09
C ILE A 204 1.80 8.13 9.52
N ASN A 205 2.00 9.19 10.28
CA ASN A 205 3.27 9.55 10.90
C ASN A 205 4.41 9.83 9.90
N VAL A 206 4.25 10.83 9.03
CA VAL A 206 5.36 11.28 8.16
C VAL A 206 6.44 11.94 9.02
N GLU A 207 7.62 11.33 9.11
CA GLU A 207 8.60 11.69 10.15
C GLU A 207 9.70 12.64 9.68
N GLY A 208 10.00 12.75 8.38
CA GLY A 208 11.24 13.37 7.90
C GLY A 208 11.05 14.51 6.91
N SER A 209 12.06 15.39 6.84
CA SER A 209 12.16 16.47 5.85
C SER A 209 13.38 16.27 4.97
N LEU A 210 13.24 16.60 3.69
CA LEU A 210 14.32 16.63 2.70
C LEU A 210 14.93 18.04 2.55
N ALA A 211 14.28 19.06 3.11
CA ALA A 211 14.87 20.39 3.23
C ALA A 211 16.18 20.26 4.01
N ASP A 212 17.24 20.88 3.51
CA ASP A 212 18.61 20.85 4.07
C ASP A 212 19.47 19.63 3.71
N LEU A 213 18.95 18.65 2.97
CA LEU A 213 19.75 17.53 2.44
C LEU A 213 20.29 17.85 1.04
N SER A 214 21.50 17.38 0.74
CA SER A 214 22.03 17.36 -0.62
C SER A 214 21.18 16.45 -1.53
N LEU A 215 21.22 16.65 -2.84
CA LEU A 215 20.43 15.84 -3.78
C LEU A 215 20.69 14.33 -3.64
N SER A 216 21.95 13.94 -3.41
CA SER A 216 22.33 12.54 -3.18
C SER A 216 21.66 11.97 -1.93
N GLU A 217 21.72 12.70 -0.81
CA GLU A 217 21.08 12.29 0.45
C GLU A 217 19.56 12.23 0.32
N GLN A 218 18.96 13.16 -0.43
CA GLN A 218 17.53 13.12 -0.69
C GLN A 218 17.14 11.85 -1.43
N ASP A 219 17.86 11.48 -2.48
CA ASP A 219 17.57 10.28 -3.26
C ASP A 219 17.81 9.00 -2.45
N GLU A 220 18.82 8.97 -1.59
CA GLU A 220 19.03 7.88 -0.63
C GLU A 220 17.85 7.72 0.33
N LYS A 221 17.33 8.81 0.91
CA LYS A 221 16.15 8.76 1.79
C LYS A 221 14.91 8.27 1.04
N LYS A 222 14.68 8.76 -0.17
CA LYS A 222 13.54 8.35 -1.00
C LYS A 222 13.61 6.87 -1.40
N LYS A 223 14.79 6.38 -1.80
CA LYS A 223 15.02 4.96 -2.11
C LYS A 223 14.85 4.09 -0.86
N LYS A 224 15.33 4.55 0.29
CA LYS A 224 15.14 3.86 1.58
C LYS A 224 13.66 3.69 1.92
N ASP A 225 12.83 4.69 1.69
CA ASP A 225 11.37 4.60 1.89
C ASP A 225 10.74 3.53 0.99
N LEU A 226 11.14 3.43 -0.28
CA LEU A 226 10.67 2.37 -1.18
C LEU A 226 11.09 0.98 -0.72
N MET A 227 12.34 0.82 -0.25
CA MET A 227 12.82 -0.45 0.31
C MET A 227 12.11 -0.83 1.60
N GLN A 228 11.81 0.15 2.45
CA GLN A 228 11.00 -0.05 3.64
C GLN A 228 9.58 -0.50 3.30
N LEU A 229 8.94 0.10 2.29
CA LEU A 229 7.63 -0.33 1.78
C LEU A 229 7.69 -1.78 1.27
N ARG A 230 8.73 -2.16 0.52
CA ARG A 230 8.96 -3.54 0.07
C ARG A 230 9.05 -4.52 1.25
N MET A 231 9.78 -4.16 2.30
CA MET A 231 9.90 -5.01 3.50
C MET A 231 8.54 -5.25 4.14
N MET A 232 7.73 -4.19 4.28
CA MET A 232 6.38 -4.30 4.83
C MET A 232 5.49 -5.21 3.96
N LEU A 233 5.49 -5.03 2.64
CA LEU A 233 4.70 -5.85 1.72
C LEU A 233 5.05 -7.33 1.82
N ASP A 234 6.34 -7.66 1.88
CA ASP A 234 6.79 -9.06 2.04
C ASP A 234 6.29 -9.66 3.37
N VAL A 235 6.32 -8.90 4.47
CA VAL A 235 5.75 -9.35 5.75
C VAL A 235 4.24 -9.59 5.63
N VAL A 236 3.49 -8.67 5.03
CA VAL A 236 2.04 -8.80 4.84
C VAL A 236 1.71 -10.03 4.00
N PHE A 237 2.42 -10.23 2.88
CA PHE A 237 2.20 -11.39 2.01
C PHE A 237 2.55 -12.71 2.69
N LYS A 238 3.68 -12.79 3.40
CA LYS A 238 4.03 -13.98 4.20
C LYS A 238 3.00 -14.26 5.28
N LYS A 239 2.44 -13.23 5.90
CA LYS A 239 1.41 -13.41 6.92
C LYS A 239 0.11 -13.98 6.33
N ILE A 240 -0.34 -13.46 5.20
CA ILE A 240 -1.62 -13.86 4.61
C ILE A 240 -1.51 -15.17 3.79
N LEU A 241 -0.42 -15.37 3.05
CA LEU A 241 -0.22 -16.53 2.16
C LEU A 241 0.59 -17.66 2.80
N GLY A 242 1.20 -17.43 3.96
CA GLY A 242 2.13 -18.34 4.60
C GLY A 242 3.58 -18.15 4.14
N SER A 243 4.54 -18.70 4.89
CA SER A 243 5.98 -18.45 4.71
C SER A 243 6.60 -19.06 3.45
N LYS A 244 5.89 -19.94 2.73
CA LYS A 244 6.38 -20.67 1.55
C LYS A 244 5.56 -20.40 0.28
N TYR A 245 4.92 -19.24 0.16
CA TYR A 245 4.13 -18.92 -1.03
C TYR A 245 5.02 -18.89 -2.30
N SER A 246 4.56 -19.49 -3.39
CA SER A 246 5.29 -19.63 -4.66
C SER A 246 4.73 -18.74 -5.78
N TRP A 247 4.28 -17.55 -5.42
CA TRP A 247 3.55 -16.67 -6.33
C TRP A 247 4.50 -15.80 -7.16
N LYS A 248 4.74 -16.20 -8.42
CA LYS A 248 5.75 -15.61 -9.31
C LYS A 248 5.57 -14.11 -9.54
N GLU A 249 4.33 -13.66 -9.73
CA GLU A 249 4.02 -12.25 -10.00
C GLU A 249 4.35 -11.37 -8.78
N CYS A 250 4.05 -11.87 -7.59
CA CYS A 250 4.42 -11.23 -6.33
C CYS A 250 5.95 -11.20 -6.14
N SER A 251 6.63 -12.32 -6.38
CA SER A 251 8.10 -12.37 -6.33
C SER A 251 8.74 -11.40 -7.33
N SER A 252 8.14 -11.22 -8.51
CA SER A 252 8.62 -10.28 -9.53
C SER A 252 8.55 -8.83 -9.04
N VAL A 253 7.41 -8.41 -8.45
CA VAL A 253 7.31 -7.03 -7.96
C VAL A 253 8.26 -6.78 -6.78
N LEU A 254 8.44 -7.75 -5.88
CA LEU A 254 9.38 -7.58 -4.76
C LEU A 254 10.83 -7.49 -5.27
N LYS A 255 11.20 -8.30 -6.26
CA LYS A 255 12.52 -8.23 -6.91
C LYS A 255 12.73 -6.90 -7.65
N PHE A 256 11.66 -6.29 -8.18
CA PHE A 256 11.74 -4.97 -8.81
C PHE A 256 12.29 -3.92 -7.82
N PHE A 257 11.79 -3.91 -6.58
CA PHE A 257 12.31 -3.02 -5.54
C PHE A 257 13.79 -3.29 -5.25
N ASP A 258 14.20 -4.56 -5.20
CA ASP A 258 15.60 -4.92 -4.95
C ASP A 258 16.53 -4.41 -6.08
N ASN A 259 16.04 -4.36 -7.32
CA ASN A 259 16.77 -3.80 -8.48
C ASN A 259 16.66 -2.26 -8.58
N ALA A 260 15.78 -1.63 -7.81
CA ALA A 260 15.56 -0.18 -7.87
C ALA A 260 16.77 0.64 -7.43
N GLU A 261 17.71 0.04 -6.69
CA GLU A 261 18.94 0.70 -6.27
C GLU A 261 19.74 1.25 -7.45
N CYS A 262 19.74 0.52 -8.58
CA CYS A 262 20.48 0.86 -9.80
C CYS A 262 19.77 1.89 -10.71
N LEU A 263 18.53 2.26 -10.41
CA LEU A 263 17.76 3.22 -11.20
C LEU A 263 17.84 4.63 -10.62
N ASP A 264 17.70 5.62 -11.49
CA ASP A 264 17.36 6.98 -11.07
C ASP A 264 15.99 6.98 -10.38
N TYR A 265 15.81 7.82 -9.35
CA TYR A 265 14.62 7.76 -8.49
C TYR A 265 13.30 8.04 -9.24
N PRO A 266 13.19 9.11 -10.05
CA PRO A 266 12.04 9.32 -10.94
C PRO A 266 11.70 8.10 -11.81
N ASP A 267 12.69 7.54 -12.50
CA ASP A 267 12.52 6.37 -13.37
C ASP A 267 12.04 5.14 -12.58
N CYS A 268 12.60 4.93 -11.39
CA CYS A 268 12.22 3.83 -10.50
C CYS A 268 10.73 3.89 -10.16
N VAL A 269 10.23 5.05 -9.73
CA VAL A 269 8.84 5.19 -9.27
C VAL A 269 7.85 5.04 -10.43
N GLU A 270 8.17 5.61 -11.60
CA GLU A 270 7.30 5.47 -12.78
C GLU A 270 7.23 4.03 -13.26
N LYS A 271 8.37 3.35 -13.34
CA LYS A 271 8.41 1.93 -13.68
C LYS A 271 7.67 1.10 -12.63
N LEU A 272 7.94 1.28 -11.34
CA LEU A 272 7.26 0.54 -10.27
C LEU A 272 5.74 0.68 -10.33
N ALA A 273 5.22 1.90 -10.54
CA ALA A 273 3.78 2.15 -10.67
C ALA A 273 3.16 1.49 -11.92
N SER A 274 3.97 1.23 -12.96
CA SER A 274 3.55 0.54 -14.19
C SER A 274 3.85 -0.96 -14.21
N HIS A 275 4.35 -1.51 -13.11
CA HIS A 275 4.73 -2.93 -13.03
C HIS A 275 3.50 -3.83 -13.28
N PRO A 276 3.58 -4.90 -14.10
CA PRO A 276 2.43 -5.73 -14.47
C PRO A 276 1.59 -6.26 -13.31
N PHE A 277 2.22 -6.53 -12.17
CA PHE A 277 1.56 -6.94 -10.92
C PHE A 277 0.50 -5.96 -10.42
N LEU A 278 0.65 -4.66 -10.70
CA LEU A 278 -0.22 -3.59 -10.24
C LEU A 278 -1.26 -3.16 -11.29
N LEU A 279 -1.19 -3.71 -12.49
CA LEU A 279 -2.05 -3.32 -13.60
C LEU A 279 -3.37 -4.10 -13.62
N SER A 280 -4.43 -3.45 -14.11
CA SER A 280 -5.70 -4.11 -14.42
C SER A 280 -5.55 -5.12 -15.56
N SER A 281 -6.52 -6.04 -15.70
CA SER A 281 -6.51 -7.02 -16.80
C SER A 281 -6.51 -6.36 -18.19
N GLU A 282 -7.19 -5.22 -18.36
CA GLU A 282 -7.18 -4.50 -19.64
C GLU A 282 -5.80 -3.89 -19.94
N GLU A 283 -5.17 -3.27 -18.94
CA GLU A 283 -3.81 -2.72 -19.08
C GLU A 283 -2.78 -3.82 -19.35
N ARG A 284 -2.83 -4.94 -18.62
CA ARG A 284 -1.95 -6.10 -18.82
C ARG A 284 -2.07 -6.67 -20.23
N MET A 285 -3.29 -6.92 -20.70
CA MET A 285 -3.52 -7.42 -22.06
C MET A 285 -3.06 -6.40 -23.12
N GLY A 286 -3.23 -5.11 -22.85
CA GLY A 286 -2.72 -4.01 -23.66
C GLY A 286 -1.18 -3.97 -23.75
N MET A 287 -0.46 -4.41 -22.71
CA MET A 287 1.00 -4.45 -22.72
C MET A 287 1.56 -5.39 -23.78
N PHE A 288 0.95 -6.54 -24.04
CA PHE A 288 1.39 -7.44 -25.13
C PHE A 288 1.32 -6.73 -26.48
N ALA A 289 0.24 -5.97 -26.71
CA ALA A 289 0.11 -5.16 -27.90
C ALA A 289 1.15 -4.03 -27.95
N ARG A 290 1.46 -3.39 -26.82
CA ARG A 290 2.50 -2.35 -26.72
C ARG A 290 3.89 -2.90 -27.03
N TYR A 291 4.29 -4.01 -26.42
CA TYR A 291 5.60 -4.63 -26.69
C TYR A 291 5.72 -5.15 -28.12
N ARG A 292 4.63 -5.70 -28.67
CA ARG A 292 4.60 -6.07 -30.09
C ARG A 292 4.50 -4.87 -31.02
N ARG A 293 4.05 -3.68 -30.60
CA ARG A 293 4.16 -2.45 -31.41
C ARG A 293 5.56 -1.86 -31.34
N LYS A 294 6.23 -1.91 -30.18
CA LYS A 294 7.67 -1.63 -30.06
C LYS A 294 8.51 -2.55 -30.97
N TRP A 295 7.99 -3.70 -31.40
CA TRP A 295 8.58 -4.55 -32.46
C TRP A 295 8.64 -3.87 -33.85
N GLY A 296 7.75 -2.90 -34.12
CA GLY A 296 7.63 -2.23 -35.42
C GLY A 296 8.67 -1.12 -35.68
N THR A 297 9.46 -0.75 -34.67
CA THR A 297 10.56 0.23 -34.78
C THR A 297 11.92 -0.47 -34.70
N VAL A 298 12.82 -0.21 -35.66
CA VAL A 298 14.05 -0.98 -35.92
C VAL A 298 14.96 -1.14 -34.67
N ALA A 299 15.12 -0.08 -33.87
CA ALA A 299 15.97 -0.10 -32.67
C ALA A 299 15.42 -0.99 -31.53
N THR A 300 14.10 -1.05 -31.37
CA THR A 300 13.43 -1.80 -30.29
C THR A 300 13.04 -3.23 -30.70
N HIS A 301 12.94 -3.51 -32.00
CA HIS A 301 12.82 -4.87 -32.56
C HIS A 301 13.92 -5.81 -32.02
N THR A 302 15.17 -5.35 -32.10
CA THR A 302 16.33 -6.13 -31.65
C THR A 302 16.31 -6.37 -30.14
N ALA A 303 15.85 -5.40 -29.35
CA ALA A 303 15.77 -5.53 -27.90
C ALA A 303 14.74 -6.58 -27.47
N VAL A 304 13.53 -6.54 -28.04
CA VAL A 304 12.47 -7.53 -27.74
C VAL A 304 12.87 -8.93 -28.18
N LYS A 305 13.41 -9.06 -29.39
CA LYS A 305 13.88 -10.37 -29.87
C LYS A 305 15.00 -10.93 -28.98
N LYS A 306 15.99 -10.10 -28.60
CA LYS A 306 17.08 -10.50 -27.70
C LYS A 306 16.55 -10.93 -26.34
N ALA A 307 15.63 -10.17 -25.75
CA ALA A 307 15.02 -10.52 -24.47
C ALA A 307 14.32 -11.89 -24.52
N LEU A 308 13.51 -12.15 -25.55
CA LEU A 308 12.80 -13.42 -25.72
C LEU A 308 13.72 -14.62 -26.05
N GLN A 309 14.99 -14.37 -26.40
CA GLN A 309 16.01 -15.40 -26.63
C GLN A 309 16.82 -15.73 -25.37
N LEU A 310 16.59 -15.03 -24.26
CA LEU A 310 17.24 -15.33 -22.98
C LEU A 310 16.70 -16.63 -22.40
N SER A 311 17.54 -17.34 -21.62
CA SER A 311 17.21 -18.63 -21.01
C SER A 311 15.98 -18.60 -20.11
N ASP A 312 15.67 -17.44 -19.52
CA ASP A 312 14.47 -17.25 -18.69
C ASP A 312 13.17 -17.56 -19.45
N PHE A 313 13.19 -17.46 -20.79
CA PHE A 313 12.04 -17.72 -21.64
C PHE A 313 11.97 -19.15 -22.19
N ASP A 314 13.00 -19.99 -21.96
CA ASP A 314 13.04 -21.35 -22.50
C ASP A 314 11.84 -22.20 -22.07
N ARG A 315 11.30 -21.92 -20.88
CA ARG A 315 10.10 -22.59 -20.34
C ARG A 315 8.81 -22.35 -21.15
N PHE A 316 8.82 -21.39 -22.07
CA PHE A 316 7.68 -21.06 -22.92
C PHE A 316 7.87 -21.55 -24.37
N LYS A 317 8.95 -22.27 -24.66
CA LYS A 317 9.11 -22.97 -25.94
C LYS A 317 8.05 -24.05 -26.06
N SER A 318 7.61 -24.31 -27.29
CA SER A 318 6.54 -25.28 -27.57
C SER A 318 5.23 -24.94 -26.84
N TRP A 319 4.94 -23.65 -26.64
CA TRP A 319 3.70 -23.16 -26.01
C TRP A 319 2.44 -23.58 -26.76
N ASN A 320 2.56 -24.02 -28.01
CA ASN A 320 1.49 -24.56 -28.84
C ASN A 320 1.45 -26.10 -28.84
N SER A 321 2.07 -26.76 -27.85
CA SER A 321 1.98 -28.22 -27.68
C SER A 321 0.52 -28.66 -27.46
N THR A 322 0.23 -29.93 -27.77
CA THR A 322 -1.11 -30.50 -27.61
C THR A 322 -1.64 -30.35 -26.18
N GLU A 323 -0.77 -30.46 -25.17
CA GLU A 323 -1.13 -30.30 -23.75
C GLU A 323 -1.60 -28.87 -23.44
N VAL A 324 -0.84 -27.86 -23.90
CA VAL A 324 -1.19 -26.46 -23.66
C VAL A 324 -2.45 -26.09 -24.45
N LEU A 325 -2.56 -26.54 -25.71
CA LEU A 325 -3.75 -26.32 -26.54
C LEU A 325 -5.00 -26.96 -25.95
N GLY A 326 -4.88 -28.15 -25.35
CA GLY A 326 -5.98 -28.83 -24.65
C GLY A 326 -6.42 -28.12 -23.38
N SER A 327 -5.55 -27.28 -22.81
CA SER A 327 -5.82 -26.48 -21.61
C SER A 327 -6.34 -25.07 -21.92
N MET A 328 -6.42 -24.67 -23.19
CA MET A 328 -6.93 -23.36 -23.59
C MET A 328 -8.46 -23.29 -23.48
N ASP A 329 -8.95 -22.22 -22.85
CA ASP A 329 -10.37 -21.92 -22.86
C ASP A 329 -10.87 -21.61 -24.28
N LYS A 330 -12.17 -21.84 -24.51
CA LYS A 330 -12.82 -21.74 -25.83
C LYS A 330 -12.48 -20.47 -26.60
N PHE A 331 -12.45 -19.32 -25.91
CA PHE A 331 -12.11 -18.04 -26.54
C PHE A 331 -10.65 -17.98 -26.99
N ILE A 332 -9.72 -18.33 -26.09
CA ILE A 332 -8.27 -18.35 -26.37
C ILE A 332 -7.97 -19.33 -27.52
N LYS A 333 -8.59 -20.51 -27.47
CA LYS A 333 -8.47 -21.54 -28.51
C LYS A 333 -8.98 -21.05 -29.86
N LYS A 334 -10.16 -20.41 -29.91
CA LYS A 334 -10.70 -19.82 -31.15
C LYS A 334 -9.78 -18.75 -31.73
N SER A 335 -9.20 -17.91 -30.88
CA SER A 335 -8.21 -16.90 -31.28
C SER A 335 -6.96 -17.53 -31.88
N TYR A 336 -6.47 -18.63 -31.29
CA TYR A 336 -5.35 -19.41 -31.81
C TYR A 336 -5.68 -20.03 -33.17
N ASP A 337 -6.80 -20.76 -33.26
CA ASP A 337 -7.22 -21.49 -34.46
C ASP A 337 -7.48 -20.56 -35.66
N SER A 338 -7.78 -19.28 -35.41
CA SER A 338 -7.94 -18.27 -36.47
C SER A 338 -6.64 -17.97 -37.22
N HIS A 339 -5.47 -18.21 -36.60
CA HIS A 339 -4.16 -17.90 -37.16
C HIS A 339 -3.11 -19.01 -36.93
N TYR A 340 -3.52 -20.24 -36.61
CA TYR A 340 -2.61 -21.28 -36.09
C TYR A 340 -1.42 -21.57 -37.00
N ARG A 341 -1.59 -21.46 -38.33
CA ARG A 341 -0.54 -21.67 -39.33
C ARG A 341 0.61 -20.66 -39.22
N ASN A 342 0.41 -19.56 -38.50
CA ASN A 342 1.38 -18.49 -38.32
C ASN A 342 2.22 -18.63 -37.04
N TYR A 343 2.06 -19.72 -36.28
CA TYR A 343 2.78 -19.91 -35.02
C TYR A 343 3.65 -21.16 -35.08
N SER A 344 4.97 -20.97 -35.02
CA SER A 344 5.97 -22.05 -35.02
C SER A 344 6.10 -22.77 -33.67
N GLY A 345 5.62 -22.17 -32.58
CA GLY A 345 5.83 -22.64 -31.21
C GLY A 345 7.01 -21.98 -30.50
N GLU A 346 7.75 -21.11 -31.20
CA GLU A 346 8.79 -20.26 -30.62
C GLU A 346 8.18 -19.16 -29.72
N VAL A 347 8.97 -18.68 -28.76
CA VAL A 347 8.55 -17.67 -27.77
C VAL A 347 8.16 -16.34 -28.43
N VAL A 348 8.82 -15.97 -29.53
CA VAL A 348 8.47 -14.77 -30.31
C VAL A 348 7.04 -14.85 -30.85
N ASP A 349 6.60 -16.05 -31.23
CA ASP A 349 5.26 -16.28 -31.75
C ASP A 349 4.23 -16.30 -30.63
N LEU A 350 4.62 -16.66 -29.40
CA LEU A 350 3.77 -16.50 -28.22
C LEU A 350 3.39 -15.03 -27.99
N LEU A 351 4.37 -14.10 -28.03
CA LEU A 351 4.06 -12.67 -27.90
C LEU A 351 3.13 -12.19 -29.04
N SER A 352 3.34 -12.70 -30.26
CA SER A 352 2.48 -12.39 -31.40
C SER A 352 1.06 -12.92 -31.19
N PHE A 353 0.91 -14.14 -30.68
CA PHE A 353 -0.37 -14.73 -30.31
C PHE A 353 -1.09 -13.92 -29.23
N LEU A 354 -0.40 -13.53 -28.16
CA LEU A 354 -0.99 -12.74 -27.06
C LEU A 354 -1.44 -11.35 -27.53
N ARG A 355 -0.69 -10.71 -28.45
CA ARG A 355 -1.13 -9.49 -29.15
C ARG A 355 -2.36 -9.75 -30.03
N ASN A 356 -2.41 -10.86 -30.76
CA ASN A 356 -3.57 -11.22 -31.58
C ASN A 356 -4.80 -11.45 -30.71
N LEU A 357 -4.64 -12.11 -29.56
CA LEU A 357 -5.68 -12.34 -28.58
C LEU A 357 -6.26 -11.03 -28.05
N ASN A 358 -5.41 -10.06 -27.69
CA ASN A 358 -5.88 -8.72 -27.28
C ASN A 358 -6.64 -8.00 -28.42
N ASN A 359 -6.13 -8.07 -29.65
CA ASN A 359 -6.80 -7.44 -30.79
C ASN A 359 -8.15 -8.10 -31.10
N HIS A 360 -8.23 -9.43 -31.05
CA HIS A 360 -9.49 -10.16 -31.23
C HIS A 360 -10.48 -9.84 -30.12
N TYR A 361 -10.04 -9.70 -28.87
CA TYR A 361 -10.89 -9.22 -27.78
C TYR A 361 -11.52 -7.86 -28.11
N HIS A 362 -10.73 -6.88 -28.57
CA HIS A 362 -11.25 -5.55 -28.94
C HIS A 362 -12.09 -5.54 -30.23
N GLN A 363 -11.78 -6.39 -31.20
CA GLN A 363 -12.58 -6.53 -32.43
C GLN A 363 -13.93 -7.20 -32.18
N LEU A 364 -13.98 -8.13 -31.23
CA LEU A 364 -15.17 -8.88 -30.84
C LEU A 364 -15.90 -8.27 -29.64
N LYS A 365 -15.55 -7.03 -29.23
CA LYS A 365 -16.13 -6.29 -28.09
C LYS A 365 -17.66 -6.09 -28.18
N ALA A 366 -18.28 -6.59 -29.25
CA ALA A 366 -19.71 -6.57 -29.47
C ALA A 366 -20.50 -7.56 -28.60
N PHE A 367 -20.02 -8.76 -28.23
CA PHE A 367 -20.87 -9.73 -27.50
C PHE A 367 -20.08 -10.73 -26.62
N SER A 368 -20.29 -10.66 -25.29
CA SER A 368 -20.14 -11.71 -24.25
C SER A 368 -18.80 -12.11 -23.60
N VAL A 369 -17.62 -11.59 -23.99
CA VAL A 369 -16.32 -12.01 -23.38
C VAL A 369 -15.74 -10.95 -22.44
N ASN A 370 -15.42 -11.34 -21.19
CA ASN A 370 -14.81 -10.47 -20.18
C ASN A 370 -13.27 -10.51 -20.26
N VAL A 371 -12.60 -9.36 -20.33
CA VAL A 371 -11.13 -9.25 -20.37
C VAL A 371 -10.46 -9.87 -19.14
N VAL A 372 -11.14 -9.83 -17.99
CA VAL A 372 -10.67 -10.43 -16.74
C VAL A 372 -10.50 -11.94 -16.88
N ASP A 373 -11.35 -12.61 -17.66
CA ASP A 373 -11.26 -14.05 -17.89
C ASP A 373 -10.20 -14.40 -18.94
N VAL A 374 -9.99 -13.52 -19.92
CA VAL A 374 -8.93 -13.67 -20.93
C VAL A 374 -7.54 -13.55 -20.28
N ASP A 375 -7.30 -12.48 -19.53
CA ASP A 375 -6.04 -12.26 -18.79
C ASP A 375 -5.77 -13.41 -17.80
N ARG A 376 -6.81 -13.86 -17.10
CA ARG A 376 -6.74 -15.04 -16.22
C ARG A 376 -6.28 -16.29 -16.96
N GLY A 377 -6.90 -16.60 -18.11
CA GLY A 377 -6.50 -17.76 -18.93
C GLY A 377 -5.05 -17.65 -19.41
N VAL A 378 -4.61 -16.45 -19.79
CA VAL A 378 -3.21 -16.18 -20.15
C VAL A 378 -2.25 -16.43 -18.99
N GLN A 379 -2.57 -15.94 -17.78
CA GLN A 379 -1.72 -16.14 -16.60
C GLN A 379 -1.62 -17.61 -16.19
N LYS A 380 -2.73 -18.37 -16.31
CA LYS A 380 -2.73 -19.81 -16.04
C LYS A 380 -1.85 -20.59 -17.02
N LEU A 381 -1.94 -20.26 -18.31
CA LEU A 381 -1.17 -20.94 -19.36
C LEU A 381 0.31 -20.50 -19.37
N PHE A 382 0.57 -19.22 -19.11
CA PHE A 382 1.90 -18.61 -19.26
C PHE A 382 2.28 -17.78 -18.01
N PRO A 383 2.38 -18.41 -16.83
CA PRO A 383 2.59 -17.70 -15.57
C PRO A 383 3.91 -16.92 -15.56
N GLY A 384 3.85 -15.65 -15.14
CA GLY A 384 5.00 -14.74 -15.10
C GLY A 384 5.59 -14.33 -16.47
N PHE A 385 4.94 -14.63 -17.60
CA PHE A 385 5.49 -14.28 -18.93
C PHE A 385 5.59 -12.75 -19.12
N LEU A 386 4.53 -12.02 -18.75
CA LEU A 386 4.50 -10.56 -18.89
C LEU A 386 5.48 -9.87 -17.94
N GLU A 387 5.63 -10.41 -16.73
CA GLU A 387 6.56 -9.95 -15.70
C GLU A 387 8.02 -10.09 -16.16
N LEU A 388 8.39 -11.25 -16.73
CA LEU A 388 9.72 -11.45 -17.32
C LEU A 388 9.96 -10.52 -18.50
N LEU A 389 8.96 -10.34 -19.36
CA LEU A 389 9.07 -9.43 -20.50
C LEU A 389 9.28 -7.99 -20.03
N TYR A 390 8.54 -7.56 -19.02
CA TYR A 390 8.69 -6.27 -18.39
C TYR A 390 10.09 -6.09 -17.79
N GLN A 391 10.58 -7.08 -17.05
CA GLN A 391 11.89 -7.04 -16.40
C GLN A 391 13.03 -6.84 -17.41
N HIS A 392 13.00 -7.58 -18.52
CA HIS A 392 14.06 -7.53 -19.54
C HIS A 392 13.96 -6.31 -20.45
N LEU A 393 12.76 -5.75 -20.67
CA LEU A 393 12.56 -4.65 -21.61
C LEU A 393 12.64 -3.28 -20.98
N GLU A 394 12.22 -3.14 -19.73
CA GLU A 394 12.24 -1.86 -19.04
C GLU A 394 13.58 -1.64 -18.30
N LYS A 395 14.62 -2.42 -18.64
CA LYS A 395 16.01 -2.34 -18.14
C LYS A 395 16.07 -2.12 -16.63
N LEU A 396 15.80 -3.21 -15.90
CA LEU A 396 16.02 -3.31 -14.46
C LEU A 396 17.39 -3.90 -14.14
#